data_AF-A0AA43RJG1-F1
#
_entry.id   AF-A0AA43RJG1-F1
#
_cell.length_a   1.000
_cell.length_b   1.000
_cell.length_c   1.000
_cell.angle_alpha   90.00
_cell.angle_beta   90.00
_cell.angle_gamma   90.00
#
_symmetry.space_group_name_H-M   'P 1'
#
loop_
_entity.id
_entity.type
_entity.pdbx_description
1 polymer ?
#
loop_
_entity_poly.entity_id
_entity_poly.type
_entity_poly.pdbx_seq_one_letter_code
_entity_poly.pdbx_strand_id
1 'polypeptide(L)'
;MKRYLKTLALMVSAALVCLACSKEPDTYKPGSGSTTGGGGTEKPSTGKPDYSKLTASNHPRVILTKDAEASIKAKIESGSDENVTMLHKLMIDYANTVLNKRDLTYQKVGKRLLDVSVEAANRIIACSYAYRMTGDEKYLTKAEKDINTV
;
A
#
# COMPACT_ATOMS: atom_id res chain seq x y z
N MET A 1 -5.57 -57.72 8.08
CA MET A 1 -4.41 -56.93 8.55
C MET A 1 -4.25 -55.59 7.82
N LYS A 2 -3.94 -55.57 6.51
CA LYS A 2 -3.60 -54.32 5.76
C LYS A 2 -4.73 -53.28 5.61
N ARG A 3 -6.02 -53.69 5.65
CA ARG A 3 -7.16 -52.77 5.56
C ARG A 3 -7.41 -51.99 6.86
N TYR A 4 -7.27 -52.66 8.01
CA TYR A 4 -7.42 -52.04 9.33
C TYR A 4 -6.28 -51.07 9.67
N LEU A 5 -5.07 -51.35 9.18
CA LEU A 5 -3.91 -50.48 9.38
C LEU A 5 -4.06 -49.14 8.63
N LYS A 6 -4.69 -49.16 7.43
CA LYS A 6 -4.98 -47.94 6.67
C LYS A 6 -6.08 -47.10 7.32
N THR A 7 -7.14 -47.72 7.83
CA THR A 7 -8.20 -46.99 8.54
C THR A 7 -7.70 -46.42 9.87
N LEU A 8 -6.83 -47.14 10.59
CA LEU A 8 -6.20 -46.63 11.81
C LEU A 8 -5.29 -45.43 11.51
N ALA A 9 -4.48 -45.50 10.45
CA ALA A 9 -3.61 -44.40 10.03
C ALA A 9 -4.40 -43.15 9.61
N LEU A 10 -5.58 -43.31 8.99
CA LEU A 10 -6.45 -42.21 8.56
C LEU A 10 -7.16 -41.54 9.75
N MET A 11 -7.49 -42.31 10.79
CA MET A 11 -8.08 -41.76 12.02
C MET A 11 -7.04 -41.03 12.88
N VAL A 12 -5.79 -41.52 12.94
CA VAL A 12 -4.71 -40.88 13.69
C VAL A 12 -4.29 -39.55 13.04
N SER A 13 -4.28 -39.45 11.70
CA SER A 13 -4.00 -38.18 11.01
C SER A 13 -5.11 -37.14 11.20
N ALA A 14 -6.38 -37.56 11.19
CA ALA A 14 -7.51 -36.67 11.46
C ALA A 14 -7.48 -36.12 12.91
N ALA A 15 -7.11 -36.95 13.89
CA ALA A 15 -6.97 -36.52 15.28
C ALA A 15 -5.80 -35.54 15.48
N LEU A 16 -4.70 -35.70 14.74
CA LEU A 16 -3.53 -34.81 14.82
C LEU A 16 -3.82 -33.41 14.24
N VAL A 17 -4.67 -33.32 13.21
CA VAL A 17 -5.11 -32.05 12.61
C VAL A 17 -6.04 -31.28 13.54
N CYS A 18 -6.94 -31.96 14.27
CA CYS A 18 -7.85 -31.31 15.20
C CYS A 18 -7.16 -30.78 16.47
N LEU A 19 -6.05 -31.40 16.89
CA LEU A 19 -5.28 -30.94 18.06
C LEU A 19 -4.36 -29.75 17.78
N ALA A 20 -4.10 -29.43 16.50
CA ALA A 20 -3.21 -28.35 16.08
C ALA A 20 -3.91 -26.97 15.93
N CYS A 21 -5.24 -26.90 16.09
CA CYS A 21 -6.02 -25.67 15.89
C CYS A 21 -6.56 -25.02 17.19
N SER A 22 -5.88 -25.22 18.33
CA SER A 22 -6.26 -24.55 19.59
C SER A 22 -5.55 -23.20 19.82
N LYS A 23 -4.83 -22.66 18.84
CA LYS A 23 -4.45 -21.24 18.89
C LYS A 23 -5.60 -20.42 18.31
N GLU A 24 -6.34 -19.76 19.20
CA GLU A 24 -7.19 -18.64 18.80
C GLU A 24 -6.34 -17.71 17.91
N PRO A 25 -6.80 -17.35 16.69
CA PRO A 25 -6.12 -16.31 15.94
C PRO A 25 -6.17 -15.04 16.79
N ASP A 26 -5.05 -14.31 16.85
CA ASP A 26 -4.97 -13.00 17.49
C ASP A 26 -6.01 -12.07 16.86
N THR A 27 -7.23 -12.15 17.38
CA THR A 27 -8.36 -11.42 16.88
C THR A 27 -8.15 -10.02 17.40
N TYR A 28 -7.85 -9.09 16.50
CA TYR A 28 -7.73 -7.68 16.85
C TYR A 28 -8.96 -7.25 17.64
N LYS A 29 -8.78 -6.94 18.92
CA LYS A 29 -9.82 -6.35 19.76
C LYS A 29 -9.59 -4.84 19.72
N PRO A 30 -10.56 -4.04 19.24
CA PRO A 30 -10.41 -2.59 19.27
C PRO A 30 -10.14 -2.13 20.72
N GLY A 31 -8.95 -1.55 20.94
CA GLY A 31 -8.47 -1.12 22.27
C GLY A 31 -7.47 -2.05 22.97
N SER A 32 -7.10 -3.22 22.40
CA SER A 32 -6.18 -4.19 23.04
C SER A 32 -4.70 -4.01 22.70
N GLY A 33 -4.27 -2.82 22.29
CA GLY A 33 -2.85 -2.58 22.05
C GLY A 33 -2.04 -2.77 23.33
N SER A 34 -1.18 -3.79 23.38
CA SER A 34 -0.24 -3.97 24.50
C SER A 34 0.75 -2.80 24.52
N THR A 35 0.83 -2.09 25.63
CA THR A 35 1.74 -0.97 25.89
C THR A 35 3.18 -1.41 26.15
N THR A 36 3.72 -2.31 25.34
CA THR A 36 5.13 -2.73 25.47
C THR A 36 5.75 -2.93 24.09
N GLY A 37 6.35 -1.85 23.58
CA GLY A 37 7.07 -1.81 22.31
C GLY A 37 7.05 -0.38 21.77
N GLY A 38 8.16 0.34 21.93
CA GLY A 38 8.24 1.79 21.85
C GLY A 38 7.79 2.43 20.52
N GLY A 39 7.18 3.62 20.66
CA GLY A 39 6.97 4.58 19.58
C GLY A 39 5.56 5.20 19.58
N GLY A 40 5.36 6.27 20.34
CA GLY A 40 4.19 7.15 20.20
C GLY A 40 3.31 7.31 21.45
N THR A 41 3.86 7.83 22.55
CA THR A 41 3.05 8.37 23.66
C THR A 41 2.60 9.80 23.33
N GLU A 42 1.70 9.95 22.37
CA GLU A 42 0.92 11.19 22.29
C GLU A 42 -0.56 10.82 22.23
N LYS A 43 -1.24 11.06 23.36
CA LYS A 43 -2.70 11.17 23.39
C LYS A 43 -3.09 12.18 22.29
N PRO A 44 -4.09 11.89 21.43
CA PRO A 44 -4.49 12.85 20.41
C PRO A 44 -4.81 14.18 21.10
N SER A 45 -4.07 15.22 20.70
CA SER A 45 -4.28 16.57 21.20
C SER A 45 -5.75 16.94 21.04
N THR A 46 -6.40 17.34 22.13
CA THR A 46 -7.76 17.89 22.12
C THR A 46 -7.79 19.33 21.59
N GLY A 47 -6.64 19.86 21.15
CA GLY A 47 -6.50 21.18 20.55
C GLY A 47 -6.67 21.19 19.03
N LYS A 48 -6.90 22.39 18.48
CA LYS A 48 -6.94 22.62 17.04
C LYS A 48 -5.67 22.05 16.37
N PRO A 49 -5.79 21.29 15.25
CA PRO A 49 -4.62 20.80 14.53
C PRO A 49 -3.72 21.97 14.07
N ASP A 50 -2.40 21.77 14.19
CA ASP A 50 -1.43 22.70 13.67
C ASP A 50 -1.25 22.50 12.15
N TYR A 51 -1.60 23.55 11.39
CA TYR A 51 -1.50 23.57 9.93
C TYR A 51 -0.29 24.36 9.43
N SER A 52 0.58 24.86 10.32
CA SER A 52 1.77 25.66 9.97
C SER A 52 2.69 24.98 8.96
N LYS A 53 2.70 23.64 8.94
CA LYS A 53 3.51 22.80 8.04
C LYS A 53 2.91 22.60 6.65
N LEU A 54 1.69 23.06 6.39
CA LEU A 54 1.01 22.92 5.09
C LEU A 54 1.37 24.05 4.12
N THR A 55 2.66 24.25 3.88
CA THR A 55 3.15 25.26 2.93
C THR A 55 3.40 24.65 1.55
N ALA A 56 3.39 25.49 0.50
CA ALA A 56 3.71 25.08 -0.87
C ALA A 56 5.16 24.59 -1.02
N SER A 57 6.08 25.09 -0.20
CA SER A 57 7.47 24.64 -0.17
C SER A 57 7.67 23.28 0.51
N ASN A 58 6.69 22.82 1.30
CA ASN A 58 6.77 21.58 2.07
C ASN A 58 6.02 20.41 1.38
N HIS A 59 6.21 20.28 0.07
CA HIS A 59 5.83 19.10 -0.70
C HIS A 59 7.10 18.27 -1.00
N PRO A 60 7.03 16.93 -1.01
CA PRO A 60 5.88 16.04 -0.77
C PRO A 60 5.66 15.77 0.73
N ARG A 61 4.43 15.40 1.10
CA ARG A 61 4.06 15.10 2.51
C ARG A 61 3.02 14.00 2.70
N VAL A 62 2.52 13.42 1.61
CA VAL A 62 1.51 12.34 1.63
C VAL A 62 2.21 11.08 1.16
N ILE A 63 2.25 10.05 2.02
CA ILE A 63 2.98 8.77 1.85
C ILE A 63 4.51 8.94 1.85
N LEU A 64 5.04 9.97 1.20
CA LEU A 64 6.48 10.25 1.05
C LEU A 64 6.83 11.65 1.57
N THR A 65 7.98 11.74 2.25
CA THR A 65 8.65 13.00 2.59
C THR A 65 9.81 13.27 1.63
N LYS A 66 10.30 14.51 1.59
CA LYS A 66 11.45 14.89 0.75
C LYS A 66 12.72 14.07 1.09
N ASP A 67 12.95 13.84 2.37
CA ASP A 67 14.11 13.06 2.84
C ASP A 67 13.98 11.58 2.47
N ALA A 68 12.78 11.01 2.60
CA ALA A 68 12.51 9.62 2.22
C ALA A 68 12.70 9.42 0.70
N GLU A 69 12.25 10.37 -0.12
CA GLU A 69 12.50 10.33 -1.56
C GLU A 69 14.00 10.35 -1.89
N ALA A 70 14.77 11.25 -1.27
CA ALA A 70 16.21 11.31 -1.49
C ALA A 70 16.90 9.99 -1.09
N SER A 71 16.49 9.39 0.02
CA SER A 71 16.97 8.07 0.45
C SER A 71 16.62 6.97 -0.54
N ILE A 72 15.39 6.96 -1.08
CA ILE A 72 14.96 6.00 -2.10
C ILE A 72 15.80 6.15 -3.38
N LYS A 73 16.02 7.39 -3.86
CA LYS A 73 16.86 7.66 -5.02
C LYS A 73 18.28 7.12 -4.84
N ALA A 74 18.90 7.43 -3.70
CA ALA A 74 20.24 6.94 -3.38
C ALA A 74 20.31 5.40 -3.30
N LYS A 75 19.28 4.73 -2.79
CA LYS A 75 19.21 3.26 -2.75
C LYS A 75 19.07 2.63 -4.13
N ILE A 76 18.26 3.24 -5.00
CA ILE A 76 18.08 2.80 -6.39
C ILE A 76 19.39 2.98 -7.17
N GLU A 77 20.03 4.14 -7.06
CA GLU A 77 21.29 4.46 -7.75
C GLU A 77 22.45 3.55 -7.30
N SER A 78 22.52 3.24 -6.00
CA SER A 78 23.55 2.36 -5.46
C SER A 78 23.26 0.87 -5.68
N GLY A 79 22.04 0.50 -6.06
CA GLY A 79 21.61 -0.91 -6.16
C GLY A 79 21.70 -1.67 -4.82
N SER A 80 21.73 -0.95 -3.69
CA SER A 80 21.97 -1.53 -2.37
C SER A 80 20.79 -2.34 -1.80
N ASP A 81 19.58 -2.11 -2.32
CA ASP A 81 18.36 -2.72 -1.84
C ASP A 81 17.51 -3.22 -3.02
N GLU A 82 17.49 -4.55 -3.20
CA GLU A 82 16.78 -5.22 -4.28
C GLU A 82 15.27 -4.99 -4.20
N ASN A 83 14.69 -4.97 -2.99
CA ASN A 83 13.26 -4.77 -2.80
C ASN A 83 12.84 -3.37 -3.23
N VAL A 84 13.63 -2.35 -2.88
CA VAL A 84 13.38 -0.96 -3.29
C VAL A 84 13.49 -0.82 -4.80
N THR A 85 14.50 -1.45 -5.40
CA THR A 85 14.72 -1.43 -6.85
C THR A 85 13.57 -2.13 -7.59
N MET A 86 13.11 -3.28 -7.09
CA MET A 86 11.97 -4.01 -7.64
C MET A 86 10.68 -3.19 -7.54
N LEU A 87 10.42 -2.58 -6.38
CA LEU A 87 9.26 -1.73 -6.17
C LEU A 87 9.29 -0.50 -7.09
N HIS A 88 10.44 0.14 -7.22
CA HIS A 88 10.63 1.26 -8.14
C HIS A 88 10.27 0.85 -9.57
N LYS A 89 10.82 -0.27 -10.05
CA LYS A 89 10.52 -0.80 -11.38
C LYS A 89 9.02 -1.05 -11.57
N LEU A 90 8.37 -1.72 -10.61
CA LEU A 90 6.94 -1.98 -10.68
C LEU A 90 6.10 -0.70 -10.79
N MET A 91 6.45 0.33 -10.02
CA MET A 91 5.77 1.62 -10.04
C MET A 91 5.94 2.35 -11.38
N ILE A 92 7.16 2.37 -11.93
CA ILE A 92 7.45 2.96 -13.24
C ILE A 92 6.73 2.19 -14.35
N ASP A 93 6.76 0.85 -14.32
CA ASP A 93 6.10 0.00 -15.30
C ASP A 93 4.58 0.24 -15.27
N TYR A 94 3.97 0.27 -14.10
CA TYR A 94 2.54 0.58 -13.98
C TYR A 94 2.23 2.00 -14.51
N ALA A 95 3.02 3.01 -14.15
CA ALA A 95 2.87 4.37 -14.68
C ALA A 95 2.96 4.40 -16.22
N ASN A 96 3.89 3.64 -16.82
CA ASN A 96 3.99 3.49 -18.27
C ASN A 96 2.75 2.87 -18.90
N THR A 97 2.14 1.86 -18.26
CA THR A 97 0.87 1.30 -18.75
C THR A 97 -0.24 2.33 -18.74
N VAL A 98 -0.28 3.19 -17.72
CA VAL A 98 -1.33 4.19 -17.51
C VAL A 98 -1.32 5.28 -18.59
N LEU A 99 -0.16 5.64 -19.13
CA LEU A 99 -0.04 6.62 -20.22
C LEU A 99 -0.86 6.24 -21.46
N ASN A 100 -1.03 4.95 -21.72
CA ASN A 100 -1.77 4.42 -22.87
C ASN A 100 -3.24 4.11 -22.55
N LYS A 101 -3.66 4.23 -21.28
CA LYS A 101 -5.05 3.97 -20.88
C LYS A 101 -5.92 5.17 -21.23
N ARG A 102 -7.16 4.86 -21.60
CA ARG A 102 -8.22 5.88 -21.75
C ARG A 102 -8.38 6.66 -20.45
N ASP A 103 -8.78 7.92 -20.61
CA ASP A 103 -9.06 8.81 -19.50
C ASP A 103 -10.17 8.24 -18.62
N LEU A 104 -10.02 8.43 -17.31
CA LEU A 104 -11.06 8.05 -16.37
C LEU A 104 -12.23 9.01 -16.50
N THR A 105 -13.44 8.47 -16.37
CA THR A 105 -14.67 9.27 -16.30
C THR A 105 -15.42 8.85 -15.06
N TYR A 106 -16.03 9.81 -14.38
CA TYR A 106 -16.90 9.52 -13.25
C TYR A 106 -18.00 8.54 -13.66
N GLN A 107 -18.05 7.38 -12.98
CA GLN A 107 -19.04 6.35 -13.25
C GLN A 107 -19.59 5.79 -11.94
N LYS A 108 -20.91 5.79 -11.82
CA LYS A 108 -21.63 5.19 -10.68
C LYS A 108 -22.43 3.99 -11.17
N VAL A 109 -22.01 2.79 -10.77
CA VAL A 109 -22.71 1.54 -11.10
C VAL A 109 -23.63 1.17 -9.94
N GLY A 110 -24.90 1.58 -10.04
CA GLY A 110 -25.89 1.40 -8.97
C GLY A 110 -25.46 2.14 -7.69
N LYS A 111 -25.12 1.39 -6.62
CA LYS A 111 -24.58 1.95 -5.36
C LYS A 111 -23.04 1.92 -5.30
N ARG A 112 -22.36 1.31 -6.27
CA ARG A 112 -20.90 1.17 -6.28
C ARG A 112 -20.27 2.34 -7.02
N LEU A 113 -19.43 3.08 -6.31
CA LEU A 113 -18.65 4.22 -6.84
C LEU A 113 -17.14 3.95 -6.80
N LEU A 114 -16.71 3.02 -5.95
CA LEU A 114 -15.31 2.91 -5.52
C LEU A 114 -14.36 2.42 -6.63
N ASP A 115 -14.85 1.65 -7.61
CA ASP A 115 -13.99 1.02 -8.61
C ASP A 115 -13.20 2.04 -9.43
N VAL A 116 -13.87 3.09 -9.93
CA VAL A 116 -13.22 4.16 -10.70
C VAL A 116 -12.32 5.01 -9.80
N SER A 117 -12.76 5.31 -8.57
CA SER A 117 -11.98 6.11 -7.62
C SER A 117 -10.69 5.41 -7.18
N VAL A 118 -10.71 4.08 -7.02
CA VAL A 118 -9.52 3.29 -6.69
C VAL A 118 -8.53 3.27 -7.84
N GLU A 119 -9.00 3.04 -9.08
CA GLU A 119 -8.12 3.13 -10.26
C GLU A 119 -7.55 4.55 -10.41
N ALA A 120 -8.34 5.61 -10.17
CA ALA A 120 -7.84 6.98 -10.18
C ALA A 120 -6.71 7.18 -9.15
N ALA A 121 -6.93 6.78 -7.90
CA ALA A 121 -5.93 6.89 -6.85
C ALA A 121 -4.63 6.16 -7.22
N ASN A 122 -4.73 4.94 -7.76
CA ASN A 122 -3.56 4.16 -8.19
C ASN A 122 -2.79 4.85 -9.32
N ARG A 123 -3.50 5.36 -10.35
CA ARG A 123 -2.89 6.09 -11.46
C ARG A 123 -2.18 7.36 -10.99
N ILE A 124 -2.86 8.15 -10.16
CA ILE A 124 -2.32 9.42 -9.63
C ILE A 124 -1.07 9.15 -8.79
N ILE A 125 -1.11 8.16 -7.88
CA ILE A 125 0.03 7.83 -7.03
C ILE A 125 1.21 7.33 -7.87
N ALA A 126 0.98 6.45 -8.83
CA ALA A 126 2.05 5.90 -9.66
C ALA A 126 2.67 6.95 -10.60
N CYS A 127 1.85 7.74 -11.28
CA CYS A 127 2.32 8.79 -12.18
C CYS A 127 3.02 9.94 -11.41
N SER A 128 2.47 10.36 -10.26
CA SER A 128 3.15 11.37 -9.43
C SER A 128 4.47 10.85 -8.88
N TYR A 129 4.56 9.59 -8.45
CA TYR A 129 5.82 8.95 -8.08
C TYR A 129 6.83 8.94 -9.24
N ALA A 130 6.39 8.49 -10.43
CA ALA A 130 7.24 8.39 -11.61
C ALA A 130 7.80 9.76 -12.03
N TYR A 131 6.97 10.81 -12.02
CA TYR A 131 7.42 12.19 -12.28
C TYR A 131 8.50 12.61 -11.27
N ARG A 132 8.31 12.36 -9.97
CA ARG A 132 9.28 12.79 -8.96
C ARG A 132 10.60 12.02 -9.03
N MET A 133 10.56 10.75 -9.42
CA MET A 133 11.77 9.94 -9.57
C MET A 133 12.53 10.23 -10.87
N THR A 134 11.83 10.50 -11.98
CA THR A 134 12.45 10.61 -13.32
C THR A 134 12.53 12.03 -13.87
N GLY A 135 11.69 12.95 -13.39
CA GLY A 135 11.54 14.30 -13.93
C GLY A 135 10.73 14.40 -15.23
N ASP A 136 10.21 13.28 -15.77
CA ASP A 136 9.52 13.27 -17.05
C ASP A 136 8.07 13.80 -16.95
N GLU A 137 7.80 14.92 -17.62
CA GLU A 137 6.53 15.66 -17.57
C GLU A 137 5.33 14.87 -18.10
N LYS A 138 5.55 13.80 -18.90
CA LYS A 138 4.44 12.98 -19.40
C LYS A 138 3.62 12.36 -18.25
N TYR A 139 4.30 11.99 -17.15
CA TYR A 139 3.63 11.43 -15.99
C TYR A 139 2.88 12.50 -15.20
N LEU A 140 3.44 13.71 -15.09
CA LEU A 140 2.77 14.86 -14.46
C LEU A 140 1.46 15.17 -15.20
N THR A 141 1.54 15.35 -16.51
CA THR A 141 0.39 15.65 -17.37
C THR A 141 -0.70 14.60 -17.23
N LYS A 142 -0.34 13.31 -17.19
CA LYS A 142 -1.32 12.24 -17.02
C LYS A 142 -1.95 12.23 -15.62
N ALA A 143 -1.16 12.44 -14.57
CA ALA A 143 -1.66 12.52 -13.21
C ALA A 143 -2.64 13.70 -13.02
N GLU A 144 -2.28 14.88 -13.52
CA GLU A 144 -3.15 16.06 -13.49
C GLU A 144 -4.44 15.84 -14.25
N LYS A 145 -4.37 15.20 -15.42
CA LYS A 145 -5.55 14.86 -16.19
C LYS A 145 -6.47 13.91 -15.43
N ASP A 146 -5.94 12.83 -14.87
CA ASP A 146 -6.74 11.88 -14.11
C ASP A 146 -7.34 12.52 -12.83
N ILE A 147 -6.66 13.48 -12.17
CA ILE A 147 -7.24 14.25 -11.05
C ILE A 147 -8.47 15.06 -11.48
N ASN A 148 -8.42 15.66 -12.68
CA ASN A 148 -9.46 16.58 -13.13
C ASN A 148 -10.67 15.89 -13.77
N THR A 149 -10.61 14.58 -14.06
CA THR A 149 -11.67 13.87 -14.81
C THR A 149 -12.53 12.92 -13.97
N VAL A 150 -12.17 12.63 -12.72
CA VAL A 150 -12.97 11.82 -11.76
C VAL A 150 -13.56 12.65 -10.64
#